data_AF-A0A9E6E9W5-F1
#
_entry.id   AF-A0A9E6E9W5-F1
#
_cell.length_a   1.000
_cell.length_b   1.000
_cell.length_c   1.000
_cell.angle_alpha   90.00
_cell.angle_beta   90.00
_cell.angle_gamma   90.00
#
_symmetry.space_group_name_H-M   'P 1'
#
loop_
_entity.id
_entity.type
_entity.pdbx_description
1 polymer ?
#
loop_
_entity_poly.entity_id
_entity_poly.type
_entity_poly.pdbx_seq_one_letter_code
_entity_poly.pdbx_strand_id
1 'polypeptide(L)' 'MNFQIIAYTGFTFILATVFAGIIIYYYNPKRKKEVEEPKHRMLRNDD' A
#
# COMPACT_ATOMS: atom_id res chain seq x y z
N MET A 1 -8.48 28.79 17.82
CA MET A 1 -8.62 27.85 16.68
C MET A 1 -9.91 27.08 16.85
N ASN A 2 -10.71 26.92 15.79
CA ASN A 2 -11.95 26.14 15.85
C ASN A 2 -11.59 24.65 15.99
N PHE A 3 -12.05 24.00 17.07
CA PHE A 3 -11.82 22.58 17.35
C PHE A 3 -12.24 21.68 16.17
N GLN A 4 -13.30 22.07 15.45
CA GLN A 4 -13.79 21.35 14.27
C GLN A 4 -12.74 21.30 13.15
N ILE A 5 -12.01 22.39 12.93
CA ILE A 5 -10.99 22.47 11.88
C ILE A 5 -9.81 21.55 12.22
N ILE A 6 -9.39 21.55 13.49
CA ILE A 6 -8.30 20.67 13.97
C ILE A 6 -8.71 19.20 13.84
N ALA A 7 -9.91 18.84 14.27
CA ALA A 7 -10.41 17.48 14.18
C ALA A 7 -10.53 16.99 12.72
N TYR A 8 -11.11 17.81 11.84
CA TYR A 8 -11.26 17.48 10.42
C TYR A 8 -9.90 17.30 9.73
N THR A 9 -8.96 18.21 10.00
CA THR A 9 -7.61 18.16 9.41
C THR A 9 -6.83 16.95 9.92
N GLY A 10 -6.90 16.68 11.23
CA GLY A 10 -6.26 15.51 11.84
C GLY A 10 -6.81 14.19 11.30
N PHE A 11 -8.13 14.05 11.19
CA PHE A 11 -8.76 12.86 10.61
C PHE A 11 -8.34 12.65 9.15
N THR A 12 -8.36 13.73 8.35
CA THR A 12 -7.94 13.68 6.95
C THR A 12 -6.48 13.22 6.82
N PHE A 13 -5.59 13.74 7.68
CA PHE A 13 -4.17 13.37 7.68
C PHE A 13 -3.94 11.90 8.07
N ILE A 14 -4.66 11.41 9.08
CA ILE A 14 -4.61 9.99 9.48
C ILE A 14 -5.07 9.12 8.32
N LEU A 15 -6.20 9.45 7.70
CA LEU A 15 -6.74 8.70 6.57
C LEU A 15 -5.75 8.63 5.41
N ALA A 16 -5.17 9.76 5.02
CA ALA A 16 -4.15 9.83 3.98
C ALA A 16 -2.92 8.99 4.32
N THR A 17 -2.46 9.02 5.57
CA THR A 17 -1.31 8.24 6.05
C THR A 17 -1.59 6.74 5.99
N VAL A 18 -2.80 6.30 6.38
CA VAL A 18 -3.21 4.89 6.29
C VAL A 18 -3.20 4.41 4.84
N PHE A 19 -3.78 5.18 3.91
CA PHE A 19 -3.76 4.84 2.48
C PHE A 19 -2.34 4.78 1.92
N ALA A 20 -1.50 5.79 2.24
CA ALA A 20 -0.10 5.78 1.83
C ALA A 20 0.65 4.56 2.37
N GLY A 21 0.41 4.19 3.63
CA GLY A 21 0.98 3.00 4.26
C GLY A 21 0.58 1.71 3.55
N ILE A 22 -0.69 1.56 3.17
CA ILE A 22 -1.18 0.40 2.41
C ILE A 22 -0.49 0.32 1.05
N ILE A 23 -0.39 1.45 0.33
CA ILE A 23 0.28 1.50 -0.98
C ILE A 23 1.74 1.08 -0.82
N ILE A 24 2.48 1.69 0.10
CA ILE A 24 3.90 1.38 0.33
C ILE A 24 4.07 -0.09 0.73
N TYR A 25 3.20 -0.63 1.58
CA TYR A 25 3.24 -2.03 2.00
C TYR A 25 3.04 -2.99 0.83
N TYR A 26 2.08 -2.69 -0.05
CA TYR A 26 1.70 -3.57 -1.16
C TYR A 26 2.64 -3.44 -2.36
N TYR A 27 3.11 -2.22 -2.64
CA TYR A 27 4.08 -1.95 -3.71
C TYR A 27 5.53 -2.17 -3.30
N ASN A 28 5.79 -2.60 -2.06
CA ASN A 28 7.15 -2.94 -1.64
C ASN A 28 7.69 -4.06 -2.54
N PRO A 29 8.76 -3.81 -3.32
CA PRO A 29 9.29 -4.76 -4.30
C PRO A 29 9.69 -6.10 -3.68
N LYS A 30 9.95 -6.12 -2.36
CA LYS A 30 10.25 -7.33 -1.60
C LYS A 30 9.07 -8.32 -1.54
N ARG A 31 7.84 -7.82 -1.39
CA ARG A 31 6.61 -8.65 -1.41
C ARG A 31 6.06 -8.84 -2.81
N LYS A 32 6.26 -7.85 -3.69
CA LYS A 32 5.89 -7.97 -5.11
C LYS A 32 6.54 -9.20 -5.73
N LYS A 33 7.83 -9.42 -5.48
CA LYS A 33 8.56 -10.58 -5.99
C LYS A 33 8.01 -11.91 -5.45
N GLU A 34 7.69 -11.99 -4.16
CA GLU A 34 7.13 -13.19 -3.51
C GLU A 34 5.70 -13.53 -3.99
N VAL A 35 4.87 -12.51 -4.26
CA VAL A 35 3.50 -12.68 -4.79
C VAL A 35 3.51 -12.98 -6.30
N GLU A 36 4.47 -12.45 -7.04
CA GLU A 36 4.62 -12.67 -8.49
C GLU A 36 5.46 -13.92 -8.83
N GLU A 37 6.26 -14.44 -7.91
CA GLU A 37 7.07 -15.64 -8.09
C GLU A 37 6.26 -16.86 -8.56
N PRO A 38 5.07 -17.17 -8.00
CA PRO A 38 4.24 -18.26 -8.48
C PRO A 38 3.80 -18.07 -9.94
N LYS A 39 3.54 -16.82 -10.36
CA LYS A 39 3.14 -16.48 -11.73
C LYS A 39 4.30 -16.64 -12.70
N HIS A 40 5.51 -16.21 -12.32
CA HIS A 40 6.70 -16.41 -13.13
C HIS A 40 7.12 -17.89 -13.25
N ARG A 41 6.85 -18.72 -12.24
CA ARG A 41 7.06 -20.18 -12.34
C ARG A 41 6.14 -20.86 -13.34
N MET A 42 4.91 -20.39 -13.52
CA MET A 42 4.00 -20.96 -14.52
C MET A 42 4.51 -20.73 -15.94
N LEU A 43 5.02 -19.52 -16.22
CA LEU A 43 5.56 -19.15 -17.54
C LEU A 43 6.87 -19.88 -17.88
N ARG A 44 7.67 -20.28 -16.89
CA ARG A 44 8.98 -20.94 -17.10
C ARG A 44 8.91 -22.45 -17.33
N ASN A 45 7.72 -23.06 -17.26
CA ASN A 45 7.52 -24.49 -17.53
C ASN A 45 6.83 -24.74 -18.89
N ASP A 46 6.58 -23.68 -19.66
CA ASP A 46 5.98 -23.73 -21.01
C ASP A 46 7.05 -23.64 -22.13
N ASP A 47 8.33 -23.49 -21.76
CA ASP A 47 9.53 -23.57 -22.63
C ASP A 47 10.30 -24.87 -22.33
#